data_AF-A0A956D782-F1
#
_entry.id   AF-A0A956D782-F1
#
_cell.length_a   1.000
_cell.length_b   1.000
_cell.length_c   1.000
_cell.angle_alpha   90.00
_cell.angle_beta   90.00
_cell.angle_gamma   90.00
#
_symmetry.space_group_name_H-M   'P 1'
#
loop_
_entity.id
_entity.type
_entity.pdbx_description
1 polymer ?
#
loop_
_entity_poly.entity_id
_entity_poly.type
_entity_poly.pdbx_seq_one_letter_code
_entity_poly.pdbx_strand_id
1 'polypeptide(L)'
;AYRVRAIHHAEEGADFVEVFEWLLSIGEPEVEAVRTTMRIFRGGDPRGRHVFTKDVVYLRGLFAVHTHLRKAIADHRPDLIRRLFAGRLTLVDALDLEEAFDDGTISPPRYVPNWAANVRNLAAFLAFSTLSDRIDLAEVELDEVHAAPVRRVVLA
;
A
#
# COMPACT_ATOMS: atom_id res chain seq x y z
N ALA A 1 -7.96 -6.95 8.44
CA ALA A 1 -9.29 -6.47 8.01
C ALA A 1 -10.03 -5.72 9.13
N TYR A 2 -10.11 -6.25 10.35
CA TYR A 2 -10.86 -5.66 11.47
C TYR A 2 -10.44 -4.24 11.87
N ARG A 3 -9.17 -3.86 11.77
CA ARG A 3 -8.73 -2.49 12.10
C ARG A 3 -9.34 -1.41 11.19
N VAL A 4 -9.53 -1.71 9.90
CA VAL A 4 -10.21 -0.79 8.98
C VAL A 4 -11.67 -0.62 9.39
N ARG A 5 -12.33 -1.70 9.82
CA ARG A 5 -13.69 -1.65 10.37
C ARG A 5 -13.77 -0.92 11.71
N ALA A 6 -12.79 -1.09 12.60
CA ALA A 6 -12.70 -0.34 13.86
C ALA A 6 -12.55 1.16 13.62
N ILE A 7 -11.73 1.56 12.63
CA ILE A 7 -11.62 2.95 12.19
C ILE A 7 -12.96 3.45 11.65
N HIS A 8 -13.63 2.65 10.82
CA HIS A 8 -14.92 3.01 10.26
C HIS A 8 -15.97 3.24 11.36
N HIS A 9 -16.08 2.36 12.36
CA HIS A 9 -16.96 2.55 13.51
C HIS A 9 -16.67 3.87 14.24
N ALA A 10 -15.39 4.21 14.41
CA ALA A 10 -15.01 5.47 15.04
C ALA A 10 -15.32 6.70 14.16
N GLU A 11 -15.19 6.60 12.83
CA GLU A 11 -15.64 7.65 11.88
C GLU A 11 -17.16 7.83 11.88
N GLU A 12 -17.91 6.76 12.13
CA GLU A 12 -19.37 6.79 12.34
C GLU A 12 -19.78 7.39 13.69
N GLY A 13 -18.81 7.60 14.60
CA GLY A 13 -18.99 8.29 15.88
C GLY A 13 -18.86 7.40 17.12
N ALA A 14 -18.47 6.13 16.96
CA ALA A 14 -18.22 5.25 18.11
C ALA A 14 -17.03 5.77 18.94
N ASP A 15 -17.18 5.76 20.26
CA ASP A 15 -16.13 6.17 21.18
C ASP A 15 -15.11 5.05 21.44
N PHE A 16 -14.10 5.35 22.27
CA PHE A 16 -13.05 4.39 22.60
C PHE A 16 -13.61 3.06 23.16
N VAL A 17 -14.59 3.15 24.07
CA VAL A 17 -15.13 1.98 24.77
C VAL A 17 -15.93 1.14 23.78
N GLU A 18 -16.79 1.77 22.98
CA GLU A 18 -17.61 1.09 21.98
C GLU A 18 -16.75 0.34 20.94
N VAL A 19 -15.66 0.98 20.46
CA VAL A 19 -14.72 0.33 19.52
C VAL A 19 -13.96 -0.81 20.19
N PHE A 20 -13.56 -0.65 21.45
CA PHE A 20 -12.88 -1.70 22.21
C PHE A 20 -13.80 -2.91 22.47
N GLU A 21 -15.02 -2.69 22.92
CA GLU A 21 -16.04 -3.73 23.13
C GLU A 21 -16.37 -4.44 21.82
N TRP A 22 -16.45 -3.71 20.71
CA TRP A 22 -16.63 -4.30 19.39
C TRP A 22 -15.48 -5.24 19.01
N LEU A 23 -14.22 -4.84 19.26
CA LEU A 23 -13.05 -5.69 19.01
C LEU A 23 -13.10 -6.98 19.85
N LEU A 24 -13.50 -6.90 21.12
CA LEU A 24 -13.71 -8.08 21.96
C LEU A 24 -14.83 -8.98 21.41
N SER A 25 -15.93 -8.38 20.92
CA SER A 25 -17.08 -9.11 20.38
C SER A 25 -16.75 -9.97 19.15
N ILE A 26 -15.72 -9.59 18.39
CA ILE A 26 -15.24 -10.36 17.22
C ILE A 26 -14.09 -11.33 17.57
N GLY A 27 -13.76 -11.46 18.86
CA GLY A 27 -12.76 -12.41 19.36
C GLY A 27 -11.32 -11.90 19.37
N GLU A 28 -11.07 -10.59 19.22
CA GLU A 28 -9.71 -10.07 19.41
C GLU A 28 -9.28 -10.21 20.88
N PRO A 29 -8.05 -10.69 21.16
CA PRO A 29 -7.53 -10.74 22.52
C PRO A 29 -7.52 -9.35 23.16
N GLU A 30 -7.88 -9.26 24.44
CA GLU A 30 -8.04 -7.99 25.18
C GLU A 30 -6.84 -7.03 25.03
N VAL A 31 -5.62 -7.57 25.13
CA VAL A 31 -4.37 -6.81 24.97
C VAL A 31 -4.22 -6.23 23.57
N GLU A 32 -4.63 -6.97 22.53
CA GLU A 32 -4.54 -6.51 21.14
C GLU A 32 -5.70 -5.57 20.77
N ALA A 33 -6.88 -5.82 21.35
CA ALA A 33 -8.04 -4.94 21.24
C ALA A 33 -7.70 -3.54 21.79
N VAL A 34 -7.20 -3.44 23.02
CA VAL A 34 -6.85 -2.15 23.63
C VAL A 34 -5.72 -1.44 22.88
N ARG A 35 -4.71 -2.18 22.40
CA ARG A 35 -3.62 -1.62 21.57
C ARG A 35 -4.13 -1.08 20.25
N THR A 36 -5.07 -1.77 19.63
CA THR A 36 -5.67 -1.34 18.37
C THR A 36 -6.53 -0.09 18.58
N THR A 37 -7.40 -0.07 19.57
CA THR A 37 -8.22 1.10 19.91
C THR A 37 -7.35 2.32 20.25
N MET A 38 -6.31 2.15 21.08
CA MET A 38 -5.36 3.24 21.38
C MET A 38 -4.70 3.83 20.12
N ARG A 39 -4.41 3.01 19.11
CA ARG A 39 -3.82 3.50 17.85
C ARG A 39 -4.78 4.30 16.99
N ILE A 40 -6.09 4.07 17.13
CA ILE A 40 -7.15 4.80 16.42
C ILE A 40 -7.37 6.16 17.09
N PHE A 41 -7.45 6.19 18.42
CA PHE A 41 -7.73 7.40 19.21
C PHE A 41 -6.50 8.18 19.65
N ARG A 42 -5.30 7.86 19.16
CA ARG A 42 -4.06 8.61 19.49
C ARG A 42 -3.99 10.04 18.94
N GLY A 43 -4.97 10.45 18.13
CA GLY A 43 -5.11 11.80 17.61
C GLY A 43 -6.53 12.04 17.14
N GLY A 44 -7.17 13.10 17.62
CA GLY A 44 -8.57 13.41 17.34
C GLY A 44 -9.46 13.45 18.59
N ASP A 45 -10.77 13.58 18.39
CA ASP A 45 -11.76 13.68 19.47
C ASP A 45 -12.31 12.28 19.82
N PRO A 46 -12.05 11.73 21.02
CA PRO A 46 -12.57 10.43 21.43
C PRO A 46 -14.08 10.39 21.64
N ARG A 47 -14.77 11.53 21.60
CA ARG A 47 -16.24 11.64 21.65
C ARG A 47 -16.85 12.10 20.31
N GLY A 48 -16.06 12.14 19.24
CA GLY A 48 -16.45 12.72 17.95
C GLY A 48 -16.02 11.88 16.75
N ARG A 49 -16.32 12.35 15.54
CA ARG A 49 -16.03 11.66 14.26
C ARG A 49 -14.59 11.80 13.77
N HIS A 50 -13.69 12.27 14.62
CA HIS A 50 -12.32 12.63 14.22
C HIS A 50 -11.35 11.68 14.89
N VAL A 51 -10.88 10.69 14.14
CA VAL A 51 -9.88 9.70 14.58
C VAL A 51 -8.68 9.65 13.66
N PHE A 52 -7.56 9.14 14.16
CA PHE A 52 -6.32 9.11 13.42
C PHE A 52 -6.21 7.86 12.54
N THR A 53 -6.60 8.00 11.27
CA THR A 53 -6.70 6.92 10.27
C THR A 53 -5.35 6.50 9.65
N LYS A 54 -4.30 6.29 10.46
CA LYS A 54 -2.96 5.99 9.93
C LYS A 54 -2.92 4.76 9.02
N ASP A 55 -3.79 3.78 9.24
CA ASP A 55 -3.88 2.60 8.38
C ASP A 55 -4.36 2.95 6.96
N VAL A 56 -5.26 3.93 6.80
CA VAL A 56 -5.66 4.45 5.48
C VAL A 56 -4.47 5.14 4.80
N VAL A 57 -3.67 5.90 5.56
CA VAL A 57 -2.45 6.53 5.04
C VAL A 57 -1.42 5.49 4.58
N TYR A 58 -1.27 4.36 5.29
CA TYR A 58 -0.38 3.27 4.87
C TYR A 58 -0.85 2.61 3.57
N LEU A 59 -2.15 2.32 3.44
CA LEU A 59 -2.70 1.76 2.20
C LEU A 59 -2.54 2.74 1.04
N ARG A 60 -2.88 4.02 1.24
CA ARG A 60 -2.66 5.07 0.25
C ARG A 60 -1.19 5.15 -0.16
N GLY A 61 -0.27 5.11 0.81
CA GLY A 61 1.17 5.11 0.57
C GLY A 61 1.62 3.89 -0.25
N LEU A 62 1.11 2.70 0.08
CA LEU A 62 1.39 1.47 -0.67
C LEU A 62 0.93 1.59 -2.13
N PHE A 63 -0.30 2.06 -2.37
CA PHE A 63 -0.82 2.30 -3.72
C PHE A 63 0.00 3.34 -4.48
N ALA A 64 0.42 4.41 -3.80
CA ALA A 64 1.23 5.46 -4.41
C ALA A 64 2.62 4.93 -4.82
N VAL A 65 3.28 4.17 -3.94
CA VAL A 65 4.57 3.54 -4.25
C VAL A 65 4.42 2.56 -5.41
N HIS A 66 3.44 1.66 -5.37
CA HIS A 66 3.23 0.67 -6.43
C HIS A 66 2.95 1.33 -7.78
N THR A 67 2.09 2.36 -7.79
CA THR A 67 1.79 3.15 -8.98
C THR A 67 3.04 3.87 -9.50
N HIS A 68 3.82 4.49 -8.62
CA HIS A 68 5.07 5.17 -8.99
C HIS A 68 6.06 4.21 -9.64
N LEU A 69 6.31 3.04 -9.04
CA LEU A 69 7.22 2.03 -9.59
C LEU A 69 6.76 1.57 -10.99
N ARG A 70 5.46 1.31 -11.15
CA ARG A 70 4.89 0.92 -12.44
C ARG A 70 5.03 2.00 -13.49
N LYS A 71 4.70 3.25 -13.13
CA LYS A 71 4.75 4.38 -14.05
C LYS A 71 6.18 4.70 -14.47
N ALA A 72 7.12 4.67 -13.52
CA ALA A 72 8.55 4.83 -13.80
C ALA A 72 9.07 3.77 -14.80
N ILE A 73 8.64 2.50 -14.68
CA ILE A 73 9.03 1.45 -15.65
C ILE A 73 8.36 1.68 -17.01
N ALA A 74 7.06 1.97 -17.02
CA ALA A 74 6.28 2.17 -18.24
C ALA A 74 6.77 3.38 -19.06
N ASP A 75 7.22 4.44 -18.38
CA ASP A 75 7.74 5.65 -19.02
C ASP A 75 9.24 5.57 -19.33
N HIS A 76 9.86 4.39 -19.18
CA HIS A 76 11.29 4.16 -19.39
C HIS A 76 12.20 5.04 -18.52
N ARG A 77 11.75 5.33 -17.29
CA ARG A 77 12.44 6.12 -16.26
C ARG A 77 12.81 5.31 -14.99
N PRO A 78 13.54 4.18 -15.11
CA PRO A 78 13.90 3.37 -13.94
C PRO A 78 14.89 4.05 -12.97
N ASP A 79 15.52 5.16 -13.40
CA ASP A 79 16.34 6.03 -12.56
C ASP A 79 15.56 6.59 -11.36
N LEU A 80 14.29 6.96 -11.55
CA LEU A 80 13.42 7.48 -10.50
C LEU A 80 13.26 6.49 -9.34
N ILE A 81 13.20 5.19 -9.64
CA ILE A 81 13.12 4.12 -8.64
C ILE A 81 14.39 4.09 -7.79
N ARG A 82 15.55 4.25 -8.43
CA ARG A 82 16.85 4.22 -7.74
C ARG A 82 17.03 5.45 -6.87
N ARG A 83 16.58 6.63 -7.32
CA ARG A 83 16.69 7.89 -6.57
C ARG A 83 16.01 7.83 -5.19
N LEU A 84 14.94 7.05 -5.03
CA LEU A 84 14.28 6.83 -3.73
C LEU A 84 15.24 6.31 -2.63
N PHE A 85 16.37 5.73 -3.01
CA PHE A 85 17.37 5.20 -2.07
C PHE A 85 18.55 6.15 -1.80
N ALA A 86 18.52 7.38 -2.32
CA ALA A 86 19.58 8.37 -2.14
C ALA A 86 19.50 9.13 -0.80
N GLY A 87 18.61 8.70 0.11
CA GLY A 87 18.42 9.34 1.41
C GLY A 87 16.99 9.19 1.89
N ARG A 88 16.47 10.22 2.56
CA ARG A 88 15.06 10.31 2.97
C ARG A 88 14.28 11.11 1.93
N LEU A 89 14.02 10.49 0.79
CA LEU A 89 13.26 11.11 -0.30
C LEU A 89 11.84 10.57 -0.34
N THR A 90 10.91 11.46 -0.65
CA THR A 90 9.53 11.12 -1.02
C THR A 90 9.46 10.74 -2.50
N LEU A 91 8.29 10.26 -2.93
CA LEU A 91 8.04 9.97 -4.35
C LEU A 91 8.10 11.22 -5.23
N VAL A 92 7.76 12.39 -4.67
CA VAL A 92 7.79 13.67 -5.37
C VAL A 92 9.23 14.18 -5.46
N ASP A 93 10.02 14.05 -4.39
CA ASP A 93 11.42 14.48 -4.40
C ASP A 93 12.25 13.75 -5.49
N ALA A 94 11.92 12.50 -5.81
CA ALA A 94 12.61 11.77 -6.88
C ALA A 94 12.43 12.40 -8.28
N LEU A 95 11.35 13.19 -8.45
CA LEU A 95 11.04 13.98 -9.64
C LEU A 95 11.57 15.41 -9.50
N ASP A 96 11.19 16.10 -8.43
CA ASP A 96 11.51 17.52 -8.23
C ASP A 96 13.01 17.79 -8.12
N LEU A 97 13.80 16.79 -7.69
CA LEU A 97 15.25 16.89 -7.58
C LEU A 97 16.00 16.31 -8.79
N GLU A 98 15.32 16.07 -9.91
CA GLU A 98 15.90 15.53 -11.15
C GLU A 98 17.18 16.24 -11.57
N GLU A 99 17.11 17.57 -11.71
CA GLU A 99 18.25 18.40 -12.16
C GLU A 99 19.43 18.29 -11.18
N ALA A 100 19.15 18.23 -9.88
CA ALA A 100 20.18 18.14 -8.85
C ALA A 100 20.87 16.75 -8.83
N PHE A 101 20.20 15.70 -9.28
CA PHE A 101 20.86 14.41 -9.53
C PHE A 101 21.70 14.45 -10.81
N ASP A 102 21.21 15.12 -11.84
CA ASP A 102 21.84 15.12 -13.17
C ASP A 102 23.09 16.02 -13.21
N ASP A 103 23.10 17.13 -12.46
CA ASP A 103 24.26 18.02 -12.31
C ASP A 103 25.26 17.55 -11.23
N GLY A 104 24.91 16.50 -10.49
CA GLY A 104 25.76 15.89 -9.46
C GLY A 104 25.73 16.57 -8.08
N THR A 105 24.88 17.59 -7.88
CA THR A 105 24.64 18.20 -6.56
C THR A 105 24.19 17.16 -5.53
N ILE A 106 23.34 16.23 -5.95
CA ILE A 106 22.92 15.07 -5.16
C ILE A 106 23.64 13.83 -5.68
N SER A 107 24.38 13.17 -4.78
CA SER A 107 25.04 11.91 -5.11
C SER A 107 24.02 10.78 -5.33
N PRO A 108 24.28 9.86 -6.27
CA PRO A 108 23.44 8.68 -6.46
C PRO A 108 23.42 7.80 -5.20
N PRO A 109 22.41 6.92 -5.04
CA PRO A 109 22.30 6.04 -3.88
C PRO A 109 23.52 5.11 -3.76
N ARG A 110 24.16 5.09 -2.60
CA ARG A 110 25.26 4.15 -2.30
C ARG A 110 24.77 2.70 -2.24
N TYR A 111 23.55 2.49 -1.75
CA TYR A 111 22.95 1.18 -1.57
C TYR A 111 21.59 1.15 -2.24
N VAL A 112 21.39 0.20 -3.17
CA VAL A 112 20.10 -0.07 -3.80
C VAL A 112 19.75 -1.54 -3.52
N PRO A 113 18.57 -1.85 -2.95
CA PRO A 113 18.16 -3.24 -2.74
C PRO A 113 18.12 -4.03 -4.05
N ASN A 114 18.45 -5.32 -3.99
CA ASN A 114 18.51 -6.19 -5.18
C ASN A 114 17.20 -6.18 -5.99
N TRP A 115 16.05 -6.12 -5.33
CA TRP A 115 14.75 -6.07 -5.99
C TRP A 115 14.54 -4.77 -6.77
N ALA A 116 15.08 -3.65 -6.30
CA ALA A 116 14.95 -2.33 -6.94
C ALA A 116 15.99 -2.14 -8.05
N ALA A 117 17.18 -2.72 -7.87
CA ALA A 117 18.23 -2.72 -8.88
C ALA A 117 17.86 -3.59 -10.10
N ASN A 118 17.11 -4.67 -9.89
CA ASN A 118 16.64 -5.55 -10.96
C ASN A 118 15.26 -5.13 -11.49
N VAL A 119 15.26 -4.12 -12.34
CA VAL A 119 14.03 -3.55 -12.96
C VAL A 119 13.23 -4.62 -13.73
N ARG A 120 13.89 -5.62 -14.34
CA ARG A 120 13.20 -6.69 -15.07
C ARG A 120 12.36 -7.56 -14.13
N ASN A 121 12.94 -7.98 -13.01
CA ASN A 121 12.23 -8.77 -12.01
C ASN A 121 11.12 -7.94 -11.35
N LEU A 122 11.39 -6.66 -11.07
CA LEU A 122 10.37 -5.75 -10.56
C LEU A 122 9.21 -5.59 -11.54
N ALA A 123 9.47 -5.38 -12.83
CA ALA A 123 8.45 -5.30 -13.87
C ALA A 123 7.60 -6.58 -13.94
N ALA A 124 8.24 -7.76 -13.90
CA ALA A 124 7.54 -9.04 -13.91
C ALA A 124 6.61 -9.19 -12.69
N PHE A 125 7.10 -8.84 -11.50
CA PHE A 125 6.31 -8.87 -10.27
C PHE A 125 5.11 -7.92 -10.33
N LEU A 126 5.32 -6.67 -10.76
CA LEU A 126 4.25 -5.67 -10.88
C LEU A 126 3.21 -6.05 -11.95
N ALA A 127 3.66 -6.63 -13.07
CA ALA A 127 2.78 -7.14 -14.11
C ALA A 127 1.94 -8.31 -13.60
N PHE A 128 2.54 -9.25 -12.88
CA PHE A 128 1.83 -10.35 -12.24
C PHE A 128 0.77 -9.84 -11.26
N SER A 129 1.13 -8.95 -10.33
CA SER A 129 0.17 -8.36 -9.38
C SER A 129 -1.01 -7.71 -10.10
N THR A 130 -0.77 -6.99 -11.21
CA THR A 130 -1.85 -6.40 -12.01
C THR A 130 -2.78 -7.44 -12.62
N LEU A 131 -2.21 -8.51 -13.15
CA LEU A 131 -2.98 -9.58 -13.76
C LEU A 131 -3.81 -10.30 -12.70
N SER A 132 -3.21 -10.60 -11.56
CA SER A 132 -3.90 -11.22 -10.43
C SER A 132 -5.06 -10.38 -9.92
N ASP A 133 -4.89 -9.05 -9.83
CA ASP A 133 -5.98 -8.14 -9.44
C ASP A 133 -7.15 -8.10 -10.44
N ARG A 134 -6.94 -8.57 -11.68
CA ARG A 134 -7.98 -8.65 -12.73
C ARG A 134 -8.71 -10.00 -12.76
N ILE A 135 -8.26 -10.99 -11.99
CA ILE A 135 -8.94 -12.29 -11.91
C ILE A 135 -10.13 -12.13 -10.96
N ASP A 136 -11.34 -12.23 -11.51
CA ASP A 136 -12.54 -12.31 -10.68
C ASP A 136 -12.70 -13.73 -10.15
N LEU A 137 -12.41 -13.92 -8.86
CA LEU A 137 -12.53 -15.23 -8.22
C LEU A 137 -13.99 -15.71 -8.12
N ALA A 138 -14.98 -14.82 -8.24
CA ALA A 138 -16.38 -15.23 -8.28
C ALA A 138 -16.77 -15.91 -9.60
N GLU A 139 -15.98 -15.70 -10.66
CA GLU A 139 -16.19 -16.32 -11.98
C GLU A 139 -15.29 -17.54 -12.21
N VAL A 140 -14.52 -17.99 -11.19
CA VAL A 140 -13.57 -19.10 -11.32
C VAL A 140 -13.87 -20.19 -10.30
N GLU A 141 -14.29 -21.35 -10.78
CA GLU A 141 -14.46 -22.54 -9.94
C GLU A 141 -13.12 -23.27 -9.75
N LEU A 142 -12.95 -23.92 -8.58
CA LEU A 142 -11.66 -24.47 -8.16
C LEU A 142 -11.15 -25.61 -9.07
N ASP A 143 -12.07 -26.38 -9.63
CA ASP A 143 -11.79 -27.46 -10.58
C ASP A 143 -11.44 -26.94 -11.99
N GLU A 144 -11.79 -25.71 -12.32
CA GLU A 144 -11.45 -25.06 -13.60
C GLU A 144 -10.02 -24.49 -13.63
N VAL A 145 -9.40 -24.25 -12.47
CA VAL A 145 -8.05 -23.65 -12.33
C VAL A 145 -6.96 -24.43 -13.09
N HIS A 146 -7.14 -25.73 -13.28
CA HIS A 146 -6.19 -26.61 -13.97
C HIS A 146 -6.68 -27.07 -15.35
N ALA A 147 -7.93 -26.78 -15.71
CA ALA A 147 -8.59 -27.30 -16.91
C ALA A 147 -8.42 -26.36 -18.11
N ALA A 148 -7.19 -26.24 -18.62
CA ALA A 148 -6.83 -25.52 -19.86
C ALA A 148 -7.12 -23.98 -19.85
N PRO A 149 -6.42 -23.16 -20.66
CA PRO A 149 -6.34 -21.73 -20.39
C PRO A 149 -7.68 -21.03 -20.64
N VAL A 150 -8.13 -20.28 -19.64
CA VAL A 150 -9.29 -19.39 -19.70
C VAL A 150 -9.15 -18.49 -20.93
N ARG A 151 -9.91 -18.82 -21.99
CA ARG A 151 -10.02 -18.01 -23.21
C ARG A 151 -10.92 -16.83 -22.92
N ARG A 152 -10.37 -15.75 -22.34
CA ARG A 152 -10.81 -14.35 -22.53
C ARG A 152 -9.98 -13.44 -21.64
N VAL A 153 -8.80 -13.05 -22.12
CA VAL A 153 -8.22 -11.77 -21.71
C VAL A 153 -8.87 -10.71 -22.59
N VAL A 154 -9.86 -9.98 -22.06
CA VAL A 154 -10.34 -8.76 -22.71
C VAL A 154 -9.27 -7.70 -22.49
N LEU A 155 -8.45 -7.47 -23.53
CA LEU A 155 -7.59 -6.30 -23.62
C LEU A 155 -8.49 -5.13 -24.06
N ALA A 156 -8.85 -4.28 -23.10
CA ALA A 156 -9.29 -2.91 -23.35
C ALA A 156 -8.10 -1.97 -23.14
#